data_AF-A6DPW4-F1
#
_entry.id   AF-A6DPW4-F1
#
_cell.length_a   1.000
_cell.length_b   1.000
_cell.length_c   1.000
_cell.angle_alpha   90.00
_cell.angle_beta   90.00
_cell.angle_gamma   90.00
#
_symmetry.space_group_name_H-M   'P 1'
#
loop_
_entity.id
_entity.type
_entity.pdbx_description
1 polymer ?
#
loop_
_entity_poly.entity_id
_entity_poly.type
_entity_poly.pdbx_seq_one_letter_code
_entity_poly.pdbx_strand_id
1 'polypeptide(L)' 'MIKIGLCSITLAKHSVEEVVSLAKRTELACVEWNAKCHVKPGDYEQALYVKSLVRKLV' A
#
# COMPACT_ATOMS: atom_id res chain seq x y z
N MET A 1 9.79 4.75 19.59
CA MET A 1 10.39 3.73 18.69
C MET A 1 9.97 4.06 17.27
N ILE A 2 10.89 4.01 16.31
CA ILE A 2 10.60 4.34 14.89
C ILE A 2 9.97 3.11 14.22
N LYS A 3 8.94 3.30 13.40
CA LYS A 3 8.32 2.26 12.55
C LYS A 3 8.74 2.47 11.10
N ILE A 4 9.18 1.40 10.43
CA ILE A 4 9.61 1.44 9.02
C ILE A 4 8.39 1.17 8.12
N GLY A 5 8.28 1.93 7.02
CA GLY A 5 7.20 1.84 6.05
C GLY A 5 7.69 1.90 4.60
N LEU A 6 6.76 1.75 3.66
CA LEU A 6 7.01 1.76 2.21
C LEU A 6 6.26 2.89 1.52
N CYS A 7 6.97 3.78 0.82
CA CYS A 7 6.34 4.65 -0.17
C CYS A 7 6.24 3.91 -1.51
N SER A 8 5.01 3.62 -1.94
CA SER A 8 4.76 2.76 -3.10
C SER A 8 5.11 3.40 -4.46
N ILE A 9 5.53 4.67 -4.50
CA ILE A 9 5.95 5.32 -5.75
C ILE A 9 7.11 4.58 -6.45
N THR A 10 8.01 3.96 -5.68
CA THR A 10 9.13 3.14 -6.19
C THR A 10 8.63 1.88 -6.93
N LEU A 11 7.38 1.46 -6.69
CA LEU A 11 6.77 0.27 -7.26
C LEU A 11 5.63 0.60 -8.24
N ALA A 12 5.66 1.78 -8.89
CA ALA A 12 4.55 2.25 -9.75
C ALA A 12 4.12 1.31 -10.90
N LYS A 13 4.94 0.31 -11.25
CA LYS A 13 4.62 -0.72 -12.26
C LYS A 13 3.95 -1.96 -11.69
N HIS A 14 3.85 -2.07 -10.37
CA HIS A 14 3.27 -3.20 -9.67
C HIS A 14 1.84 -2.88 -9.23
N SER A 15 1.05 -3.93 -9.02
CA SER A 15 -0.32 -3.79 -8.53
C SER A 15 -0.36 -3.50 -7.01
N VAL A 16 -1.50 -3.04 -6.51
CA VAL A 16 -1.68 -2.81 -5.07
C VAL A 16 -1.54 -4.11 -4.26
N GLU A 17 -1.96 -5.24 -4.81
CA GLU A 17 -1.82 -6.58 -4.23
C GLU A 17 -0.35 -6.98 -4.10
N GLU A 18 0.45 -6.75 -5.14
CA GLU A 18 1.89 -7.02 -5.13
C GLU A 18 2.61 -6.17 -4.08
N VAL A 19 2.26 -4.87 -3.99
CA VAL A 19 2.79 -3.95 -2.98
C VAL A 19 2.42 -4.41 -1.56
N VAL A 20 1.15 -4.73 -1.30
CA VAL A 20 0.71 -5.25 0.01
C VAL A 20 1.40 -6.58 0.34
N SER A 21 1.53 -7.46 -0.63
CA SER A 21 2.20 -8.76 -0.47
C SER A 21 3.67 -8.57 -0.07
N LEU A 22 4.38 -7.64 -0.72
CA LEU A 22 5.75 -7.28 -0.35
C LEU A 22 5.82 -6.71 1.07
N ALA A 23 4.97 -5.73 1.41
CA ALA A 23 4.96 -5.09 2.73
C ALA A 23 4.70 -6.11 3.86
N LYS A 24 3.80 -7.07 3.64
CA LYS A 24 3.55 -8.17 4.59
C LYS A 24 4.76 -9.09 4.76
N ARG A 25 5.38 -9.55 3.67
CA ARG A 25 6.55 -10.44 3.71
C ARG A 25 7.78 -9.80 4.35
N THR A 26 7.84 -8.47 4.36
CA THR A 26 8.95 -7.68 4.90
C THR A 26 8.62 -7.02 6.24
N GLU A 27 7.46 -7.34 6.81
CA GLU A 27 7.01 -6.85 8.12
C GLU A 27 7.02 -5.31 8.24
N LEU A 28 6.70 -4.62 7.13
CA LEU A 28 6.61 -3.17 7.13
C LEU A 28 5.31 -2.72 7.79
N ALA A 29 5.42 -1.68 8.60
CA ALA A 29 4.31 -1.21 9.44
C ALA A 29 3.24 -0.44 8.65
N CYS A 30 3.61 0.15 7.51
CA CYS A 30 2.69 0.93 6.70
C CYS A 30 3.10 1.00 5.23
N VAL A 31 2.13 1.38 4.40
CA VAL A 31 2.34 1.75 3.00
C VAL A 31 1.76 3.14 2.77
N GLU A 32 2.57 4.03 2.19
CA GLU A 32 2.14 5.32 1.64
C GLU A 32 1.84 5.14 0.15
N TRP A 33 0.61 5.48 -0.23
CA TRP A 33 0.10 5.14 -1.56
C TRP A 33 0.40 6.18 -2.62
N ASN A 34 0.90 5.72 -3.78
CA ASN A 34 1.10 6.56 -4.94
C ASN A 34 -0.25 6.99 -5.54
N ALA A 35 -0.52 8.30 -5.48
CA ALA A 35 -1.74 8.92 -5.96
C ALA A 35 -1.96 8.81 -7.48
N LYS A 36 -0.93 8.47 -8.26
CA LYS A 36 -1.05 8.37 -9.73
C LYS A 36 -1.61 7.03 -10.18
N CYS A 37 -1.23 5.93 -9.52
CA CYS A 37 -1.49 4.58 -10.01
C CYS A 37 -2.07 3.60 -8.97
N HIS A 38 -1.86 3.79 -7.67
CA HIS A 38 -2.29 2.82 -6.66
C HIS A 38 -3.61 3.21 -5.98
N VAL A 39 -3.68 4.42 -5.42
CA VAL A 39 -4.89 4.95 -4.76
C VAL A 39 -5.07 6.40 -5.23
N LYS A 40 -5.92 6.59 -6.24
CA LYS A 40 -6.12 7.91 -6.87
C LYS A 40 -7.01 8.81 -5.99
N PRO A 41 -6.78 10.14 -5.97
CA PRO A 41 -7.68 11.08 -5.32
C PRO A 41 -9.10 10.95 -5.88
N GLY A 42 -10.10 10.86 -4.98
CA GLY A 42 -11.52 10.74 -5.36
C GLY A 42 -11.97 9.31 -5.70
N ASP A 43 -11.05 8.34 -5.79
CA ASP A 43 -11.38 6.93 -6.05
C ASP A 43 -11.64 6.18 -4.74
N TYR A 44 -12.84 6.36 -4.19
CA TYR A 44 -13.25 5.78 -2.90
C TYR A 44 -13.34 4.25 -2.94
N GLU A 45 -13.78 3.68 -4.06
CA GLU A 45 -13.88 2.24 -4.23
C GLU A 45 -12.49 1.58 -4.17
N GLN A 46 -11.52 2.16 -4.90
CA GLN A 46 -10.13 1.69 -4.82
C GLN A 46 -9.56 1.84 -3.41
N ALA A 47 -9.86 2.93 -2.70
CA ALA A 47 -9.41 3.12 -1.33
C ALA A 47 -9.99 2.07 -0.36
N LEU A 48 -11.28 1.74 -0.48
CA LEU A 48 -11.93 0.68 0.29
C LEU A 48 -11.36 -0.70 -0.04
N TYR A 49 -11.11 -0.96 -1.32
CA TYR A 49 -10.49 -2.18 -1.79
C TYR A 49 -9.09 -2.34 -1.17
N VAL A 50 -8.22 -1.33 -1.29
CA VAL A 50 -6.87 -1.36 -0.71
C VAL A 50 -6.93 -1.51 0.82
N LYS A 51 -7.87 -0.83 1.51
CA LYS A 51 -8.11 -1.00 2.94
C LYS A 51 -8.42 -2.46 3.32
N SER A 52 -9.17 -3.17 2.47
CA SER A 52 -9.49 -4.58 2.70
C SER A 52 -8.25 -5.50 2.64
N LEU A 53 -7.27 -5.16 1.79
CA LEU A 53 -6.02 -5.91 1.62
C LEU A 53 -5.04 -5.71 2.80
N VAL A 54 -4.99 -4.50 3.36
CA VAL A 54 -4.01 -4.08 4.39
C VAL A 54 -4.44 -4.34 5.83
N ARG A 55 -5.60 -4.96 6.06
CA ARG A 55 -6.28 -5.06 7.38
C ARG A 55 -5.44 -5.67 8.52
N LYS A 56 -4.24 -6.18 8.23
CA LYS A 56 -3.17 -6.58 9.17
C LYS A 56 -1.77 -6.35 8.54
N LEU A 57 -1.25 -5.13 8.59
CA LEU A 57 0.21 -4.89 8.54
C LEU A 57 0.75 -4.96 9.98
N VAL A 58 2.02 -5.34 10.14
CA VAL A 58 2.65 -5.67 11.45
C VAL A 58 2.80 -4.42 12.34
#